data_AF-A0A9J6CFM1-F1
#
_entry.id   AF-A0A9J6CFM1-F1
#
_cell.length_a   1.000
_cell.length_b   1.000
_cell.length_c   1.000
_cell.angle_alpha   90.00
_cell.angle_beta   90.00
_cell.angle_gamma   90.00
#
_symmetry.space_group_name_H-M   'P 1'
#
loop_
_entity.id
_entity.type
_entity.pdbx_description
1 polymer ?
#
loop_
_entity_poly.entity_id
_entity_poly.type
_entity_poly.pdbx_seq_one_letter_code
_entity_poly.pdbx_strand_id
1 'polypeptide(L)'
;MGIIKFAVKSGICIYAIKYTVDEGAWASPEDAIKFKEKHCKAINENEYYQTGKSHFQTYVPMPELPQLPQKSELCYLTKYYWNNGVKSTIRFIKMTPCYVGQGMKKANNGLKQLMNQTEQKQ
;
A
#
# COMPACT_ATOMS: atom_id res chain seq x y z
N MET A 1 30.89 8.08 -9.26
CA MET A 1 30.10 8.10 -8.00
C MET A 1 28.98 7.05 -7.91
N GLY A 2 28.45 6.47 -9.01
CA GLY A 2 27.36 5.48 -8.94
C GLY A 2 27.75 4.09 -8.41
N ILE A 3 28.93 3.59 -8.80
CA ILE A 3 29.39 2.23 -8.47
C ILE A 3 29.66 2.06 -6.96
N ILE A 4 30.25 3.06 -6.31
CA ILE A 4 30.53 3.04 -4.87
C ILE A 4 29.22 3.01 -4.06
N LYS A 5 28.23 3.85 -4.45
CA LYS A 5 26.90 3.84 -3.80
C LYS A 5 26.19 2.50 -3.99
N PHE A 6 26.32 1.89 -5.17
CA PHE A 6 25.77 0.57 -5.44
C PHE A 6 26.44 -0.49 -4.56
N ALA A 7 27.77 -0.53 -4.50
CA ALA A 7 28.53 -1.48 -3.68
C ALA A 7 28.21 -1.38 -2.18
N VAL A 8 28.07 -0.16 -1.65
CA VAL A 8 27.68 0.08 -0.25
C VAL A 8 26.26 -0.44 0.00
N LYS A 9 25.30 -0.11 -0.88
CA LYS A 9 23.91 -0.57 -0.73
C LYS A 9 23.79 -2.09 -0.85
N SER A 10 24.47 -2.69 -1.84
CA SER A 10 24.47 -4.14 -2.00
C SER A 10 25.13 -4.84 -0.81
N GLY A 11 26.21 -4.27 -0.26
CA GLY A 11 26.87 -4.79 0.95
C GLY A 11 25.93 -4.80 2.16
N ILE A 12 25.20 -3.71 2.39
CA ILE A 12 24.20 -3.63 3.47
C ILE A 12 23.09 -4.67 3.25
N CYS A 13 22.57 -4.80 2.03
CA CYS A 13 21.54 -5.79 1.71
C CYS A 13 22.03 -7.24 1.92
N ILE A 14 23.23 -7.58 1.44
CA ILE A 14 23.80 -8.91 1.60
C ILE A 14 24.03 -9.22 3.07
N TYR A 15 24.54 -8.25 3.84
CA TYR A 15 24.72 -8.40 5.27
C TYR A 15 23.39 -8.63 6.00
N ALA A 16 22.37 -7.84 5.69
CA ALA A 16 21.04 -8.00 6.28
C ALA A 16 20.45 -9.38 5.97
N ILE A 17 20.56 -9.84 4.73
CA ILE A 17 20.10 -11.17 4.32
C ILE A 17 20.85 -12.24 5.13
N LYS A 18 22.19 -12.17 5.17
CA LYS A 18 23.00 -13.15 5.91
C LYS A 18 22.63 -13.19 7.39
N TYR A 19 22.49 -12.02 8.02
CA TYR A 19 22.04 -11.91 9.41
C TYR A 19 20.68 -12.59 9.63
N THR A 20 19.70 -12.35 8.76
CA THR A 20 18.36 -12.99 8.90
C THR A 20 18.39 -14.49 8.68
N VAL A 21 19.30 -14.99 7.85
CA VAL A 21 19.50 -16.44 7.64
C VAL A 21 20.15 -17.05 8.87
N ASP A 22 21.22 -16.43 9.40
CA ASP A 22 21.98 -16.92 10.55
C ASP A 22 21.15 -16.91 11.84
N GLU A 23 20.28 -15.91 12.04
CA GLU A 23 19.37 -15.87 13.19
C GLU A 23 18.11 -16.74 13.01
N GLY A 24 17.99 -17.48 11.91
CA GLY A 24 16.96 -18.50 11.73
C GLY A 24 15.60 -17.99 11.27
N ALA A 25 15.51 -16.77 10.71
CA ALA A 25 14.26 -16.26 10.15
C ALA A 25 13.72 -17.11 8.99
N TRP A 26 14.62 -17.79 8.28
CA TRP A 26 14.35 -18.65 7.11
C TRP A 26 14.62 -20.14 7.38
N ALA A 27 14.86 -20.52 8.64
CA ALA A 27 15.18 -21.89 9.03
C ALA A 27 13.90 -22.71 9.25
N SER A 28 13.83 -23.54 10.30
CA SER A 28 12.62 -24.29 10.61
C SER A 28 11.49 -23.36 11.10
N PRO A 29 10.22 -23.80 11.01
CA PRO A 29 9.08 -23.03 11.52
C PRO A 29 9.24 -22.62 12.99
N GLU A 30 9.83 -23.50 13.81
CA GLU A 30 10.06 -23.27 15.24
C GLU A 30 11.09 -22.16 15.47
N ASP A 31 12.17 -22.14 14.69
CA ASP A 31 13.24 -21.14 14.80
C ASP A 31 12.77 -19.78 14.26
N ALA A 32 11.98 -19.77 13.19
CA ALA A 32 11.35 -18.55 12.68
C ALA A 32 10.36 -17.93 13.69
N ILE A 33 9.62 -18.76 14.45
CA ILE A 33 8.74 -18.29 15.53
C ILE A 33 9.57 -17.66 16.65
N LYS A 34 10.64 -18.31 17.11
CA LYS A 34 11.55 -17.76 18.14
C LYS A 34 12.20 -16.46 17.69
N PHE A 35 12.68 -16.41 16.44
CA PHE A 35 13.22 -15.20 15.83
C PHE A 35 12.22 -14.04 15.88
N LYS A 36 10.98 -14.30 15.44
CA LYS A 36 9.89 -13.33 15.47
C LYS A 36 9.59 -12.86 16.90
N GLU A 37 9.47 -13.78 17.85
CA GLU A 37 9.17 -13.43 19.24
C GLU A 37 10.25 -12.56 19.87
N LYS A 38 11.53 -12.90 19.66
CA LYS A 38 12.68 -12.11 20.12
C LYS A 38 12.65 -10.68 19.55
N HIS A 39 12.40 -10.53 18.26
CA HIS A 39 12.36 -9.22 17.61
C HIS A 39 11.11 -8.42 17.98
N CYS A 40 9.94 -9.06 18.07
CA CYS A 40 8.73 -8.40 18.52
C CYS A 40 8.86 -7.90 19.96
N LYS A 41 9.49 -8.67 20.86
CA LYS A 41 9.80 -8.21 22.22
C LYS A 41 10.73 -7.01 22.19
N ALA A 42 11.85 -7.09 21.46
CA ALA A 42 12.80 -5.98 21.34
C ALA A 42 12.18 -4.70 20.77
N ILE A 43 11.25 -4.81 19.81
CA ILE A 43 10.53 -3.66 19.25
C ILE A 43 9.52 -3.09 20.25
N ASN A 44 8.75 -3.95 20.93
CA ASN A 44 7.74 -3.53 21.89
C ASN A 44 8.34 -2.93 23.17
N GLU A 45 9.51 -3.40 23.59
CA GLU A 45 10.26 -2.91 24.75
C GLU A 45 11.07 -1.65 24.42
N ASN A 46 11.15 -1.28 23.13
CA ASN A 46 11.86 -0.08 22.72
C ASN A 46 11.18 1.19 23.25
N GLU A 47 11.97 2.06 23.87
CA GLU A 47 11.54 3.35 24.42
C GLU A 47 10.78 4.20 23.39
N TYR A 48 11.20 4.17 22.11
CA TYR A 48 10.53 4.90 21.03
C TYR A 48 9.12 4.37 20.75
N TYR A 49 8.91 3.06 20.81
CA TYR A 49 7.60 2.46 20.60
C TYR A 49 6.66 2.78 21.77
N GLN A 50 7.17 2.72 23.00
CA GLN A 50 6.39 3.04 24.20
C GLN A 50 6.04 4.53 24.28
N THR A 51 6.97 5.41 23.89
CA THR A 51 6.76 6.85 23.79
C THR A 51 5.73 7.19 22.69
N GLY A 52 5.85 6.55 21.52
CA GLY A 52 4.86 6.70 20.46
C GLY A 52 3.46 6.25 20.88
N LYS A 53 3.36 5.16 21.65
CA LYS A 53 2.11 4.65 22.20
C LYS A 53 1.49 5.60 23.21
N SER A 54 2.27 6.16 24.14
CA SER A 54 1.77 7.09 25.15
C SER A 54 1.32 8.43 24.54
N HIS A 55 2.07 8.96 23.57
CA HIS A 55 1.64 10.14 22.82
C HIS A 55 0.35 9.88 22.04
N PHE A 56 0.24 8.75 21.34
CA PHE A 56 -0.98 8.39 20.61
C PHE A 56 -2.21 8.31 21.52
N GLN A 57 -2.07 7.71 22.71
CA GLN A 57 -3.12 7.64 23.72
C GLN A 57 -3.50 9.00 24.32
N THR A 58 -2.59 9.98 24.28
CA THR A 58 -2.86 11.35 24.75
C THR A 58 -3.70 12.15 23.73
N TYR A 59 -3.49 11.93 22.43
CA TYR A 59 -4.15 12.70 21.36
C TYR A 59 -5.41 12.05 20.80
N VAL A 60 -5.56 10.73 20.95
CA VAL A 60 -6.71 9.98 20.46
C VAL A 60 -7.50 9.48 21.68
N PRO A 61 -8.78 9.85 21.84
CA PRO A 61 -9.64 9.38 22.93
C PRO A 61 -10.08 7.93 22.69
N MET A 62 -9.13 7.02 22.46
CA MET A 62 -9.33 5.58 22.52
C MET A 62 -8.71 5.06 23.81
N PRO A 63 -9.49 4.39 24.69
CA PRO A 63 -9.01 3.94 25.99
C PRO A 63 -7.87 2.92 25.90
N GLU A 64 -7.79 2.16 24.80
CA GLU A 64 -6.68 1.26 24.51
C GLU A 64 -6.33 1.32 23.01
N LEU A 65 -5.03 1.19 22.70
CA LEU A 65 -4.57 1.02 21.32
C LEU A 65 -5.18 -0.29 20.80
N PRO A 66 -5.97 -0.30 19.71
CA PRO A 66 -6.55 -1.52 19.19
C PRO A 66 -5.43 -2.52 18.89
N GLN A 67 -5.62 -3.76 19.33
CA GLN A 67 -4.66 -4.82 19.03
C GLN A 67 -4.51 -4.92 17.51
N LEU A 68 -3.27 -5.00 17.02
CA LEU A 68 -3.03 -5.15 15.59
C LEU A 68 -3.82 -6.35 15.08
N PRO A 69 -4.46 -6.24 13.90
CA PRO A 69 -5.30 -7.29 13.36
C PRO A 69 -4.51 -8.60 13.29
N GLN A 70 -5.13 -9.69 13.73
CA GLN A 70 -4.50 -11.00 13.69
C GLN A 70 -4.20 -11.39 12.24
N LYS A 71 -3.24 -12.31 12.02
CA LYS A 71 -2.84 -12.75 10.67
C LYS A 71 -4.04 -13.16 9.79
N SER A 72 -5.05 -13.77 10.40
CA SER A 72 -6.32 -14.15 9.75
C SER A 72 -7.13 -12.94 9.27
N GLU A 73 -7.20 -11.89 10.07
CA GLU A 73 -7.91 -10.65 9.76
C GLU A 73 -7.20 -9.86 8.65
N LEU A 74 -5.87 -9.81 8.67
CA LEU A 74 -5.08 -9.23 7.58
C LEU A 74 -5.28 -9.98 6.25
N CYS A 75 -5.32 -11.32 6.30
CA CYS A 75 -5.59 -12.15 5.13
C CYS A 75 -7.01 -11.89 4.58
N TYR A 76 -8.00 -11.77 5.47
CA TYR A 76 -9.37 -11.41 5.10
C TYR A 76 -9.43 -10.02 4.44
N LEU A 77 -8.83 -9.00 5.05
CA LEU A 77 -8.78 -7.64 4.49
C LEU A 77 -8.14 -7.65 3.11
N THR A 78 -7.01 -8.33 2.95
CA THR A 78 -6.31 -8.43 1.66
C THR A 78 -7.20 -9.06 0.60
N LYS A 79 -7.85 -10.20 0.91
CA LYS A 79 -8.80 -10.85 0.00
C LYS A 79 -9.99 -9.95 -0.34
N TYR A 80 -10.52 -9.24 0.66
CA TYR A 80 -11.66 -8.34 0.50
C TYR A 80 -11.33 -7.18 -0.45
N TYR A 81 -10.21 -6.49 -0.24
CA TYR A 81 -9.77 -5.40 -1.09
C TYR A 81 -9.38 -5.87 -2.49
N TRP A 82 -8.73 -7.02 -2.62
CA TRP A 82 -8.44 -7.63 -3.92
C TRP A 82 -9.72 -7.87 -4.74
N ASN A 83 -10.72 -8.49 -4.13
CA ASN A 83 -11.99 -8.77 -4.79
C ASN A 83 -12.74 -7.48 -5.18
N ASN A 84 -12.68 -6.44 -4.35
CA ASN A 84 -13.24 -5.14 -4.69
C ASN A 84 -12.50 -4.47 -5.85
N GLY A 85 -11.17 -4.59 -5.91
CA GLY A 85 -10.37 -4.13 -7.03
C GLY A 85 -10.78 -4.82 -8.34
N VAL A 86 -10.83 -6.16 -8.34
CA VAL A 86 -11.25 -6.94 -9.52
C VAL A 86 -12.66 -6.57 -9.97
N LYS A 87 -13.62 -6.46 -9.04
CA LYS A 87 -15.00 -6.04 -9.34
C LYS A 87 -15.05 -4.63 -9.96
N SER A 88 -14.26 -3.70 -9.43
CA SER A 88 -14.17 -2.33 -9.94
C SER A 88 -13.61 -2.29 -11.37
N THR A 89 -12.54 -3.03 -11.64
CA THR A 89 -11.92 -3.08 -12.98
C THR A 89 -12.87 -3.68 -14.02
N ILE A 90 -13.54 -4.79 -13.71
CA ILE A 90 -14.53 -5.39 -14.62
C ILE A 90 -15.70 -4.42 -14.87
N ARG A 91 -16.15 -3.72 -13.82
CA ARG A 91 -17.20 -2.70 -13.94
C ARG A 91 -16.75 -1.53 -14.82
N PHE A 92 -15.51 -1.07 -14.69
CA PHE A 92 -14.93 -0.04 -15.54
C PHE A 92 -14.90 -0.48 -17.00
N ILE A 93 -14.39 -1.68 -17.29
CA ILE A 93 -14.37 -2.25 -18.65
C ILE A 93 -15.79 -2.29 -19.23
N LYS A 94 -16.77 -2.79 -18.46
CA LYS A 94 -18.18 -2.81 -18.87
C LYS A 94 -18.75 -1.42 -19.18
N MET A 95 -18.35 -0.41 -18.41
CA MET A 95 -18.85 0.97 -18.57
C MET A 95 -18.04 1.80 -19.58
N THR A 96 -16.88 1.30 -20.02
CA THR A 96 -15.98 1.99 -20.95
C THR A 96 -16.68 2.42 -22.24
N PRO A 97 -17.51 1.59 -22.91
CA PRO A 97 -18.24 2.01 -24.11
C PRO A 97 -19.19 3.18 -23.85
N CYS A 98 -19.80 3.24 -22.66
CA CYS A 98 -20.70 4.33 -22.28
C CYS A 98 -19.92 5.63 -22.07
N TYR A 99 -18.75 5.57 -21.42
CA TYR A 99 -17.88 6.73 -21.25
C TYR A 99 -17.34 7.27 -22.58
N VAL A 100 -16.91 6.38 -23.47
CA VAL A 100 -16.45 6.75 -24.82
C VAL A 100 -17.59 7.40 -25.62
N GLY A 101 -18.79 6.81 -25.61
CA GLY A 101 -19.96 7.38 -26.28
C GLY A 101 -20.35 8.76 -25.75
N GLN A 102 -20.32 8.96 -24.43
CA GLN A 102 -20.57 10.28 -23.82
C GLN A 102 -19.49 11.30 -24.18
N GLY A 103 -18.22 10.90 -24.20
CA GLY A 103 -17.11 11.75 -24.62
C GLY A 103 -17.23 12.18 -26.09
N MET A 104 -17.54 11.24 -26.97
CA MET A 104 -17.71 11.50 -28.41
C MET A 104 -18.91 12.42 -28.68
N LYS A 105 -20.02 12.24 -27.95
CA LYS A 105 -21.18 13.14 -28.02
C LYS A 105 -20.84 14.57 -27.57
N LYS A 106 -20.07 14.72 -26.49
CA LYS A 106 -19.59 16.04 -26.03
C LYS A 106 -18.69 16.71 -27.05
N ALA A 107 -17.75 15.96 -27.65
CA ALA A 107 -16.87 16.49 -28.70
C ALA A 107 -17.67 16.99 -29.93
N ASN A 108 -18.64 16.19 -30.40
CA ASN A 108 -19.49 16.59 -31.53
C ASN A 108 -20.33 17.83 -31.21
N ASN A 109 -20.92 17.91 -30.01
CA ASN A 109 -21.66 19.09 -29.58
C ASN A 109 -20.77 20.34 -29.48
N GLY A 110 -19.54 20.20 -28.99
CA GLY A 110 -18.57 21.29 -28.95
C GLY A 110 -18.19 21.78 -30.35
N LEU A 111 -17.93 20.88 -31.29
CA LEU A 111 -17.64 21.23 -32.69
C LEU A 111 -18.82 21.98 -33.33
N LYS A 112 -20.05 21.52 -33.13
CA LYS A 112 -21.26 22.19 -33.64
C LYS A 112 -21.44 23.59 -33.04
N GLN A 113 -21.20 23.76 -31.74
CA GLN A 113 -21.26 25.08 -31.10
C GLN A 113 -20.22 26.04 -31.67
N LEU A 114 -19.00 25.56 -31.92
CA LEU A 114 -17.94 26.36 -32.52
C LEU A 114 -18.29 26.78 -33.96
N MET A 115 -18.79 25.84 -34.79
CA MET A 115 -19.21 26.12 -36.17
C MET A 115 -20.32 27.19 -36.21
N ASN A 116 -21.34 27.06 -35.36
CA ASN A 116 -22.42 28.04 -35.28
C ASN A 116 -21.94 29.43 -34.79
N GLN A 117 -20.95 29.47 -33.89
CA GLN A 117 -20.34 30.74 -33.44
C GLN A 117 -19.48 31.41 -34.53
N THR A 118 -18.84 30.64 -35.40
CA THR A 118 -18.12 31.19 -36.57
C THR A 118 -19.07 31.73 -37.63
N GLU A 119 -20.21 31.07 -37.87
CA GLU A 119 -21.21 31.55 -38.84
C GLU A 119 -21.94 32.83 -38.39
N GLN A 120 -22.07 33.08 -37.08
CA GLN A 120 -22.64 34.33 -36.55
C GLN A 120 -21.66 35.50 -36.47
N LYS A 121 -20.36 35.28 -36.68
CA LYS A 121 -19.31 36.32 -36.70
C LYS A 121 -18.99 36.84 -38.10
N GLN A 122 -19.57 36.24 -39.13
CA GLN A 122 -19.49 36.65 -40.54
C GLN A 122 -20.72 37.47 -40.92
#